data_AF-A0A1L9PW32-F1
#
_entry.id   AF-A0A1L9PW32-F1
#
_cell.length_a   1.000
_cell.length_b   1.000
_cell.length_c   1.000
_cell.angle_alpha   90.00
_cell.angle_beta   90.00
_cell.angle_gamma   90.00
#
_symmetry.space_group_name_H-M   'P 1'
#
loop_
_entity.id
_entity.type
_entity.pdbx_description
1 polymer ?
#
loop_
_entity_poly.entity_id
_entity_poly.type
_entity_poly.pdbx_seq_one_letter_code
_entity_poly.pdbx_strand_id
1 'polypeptide(L)'
;MTDSPITKRKTSSEALSPDSQQHSKRARTDSPGRELKVCFLLCLDIFLPGNSGIDASTFGQTEDDPLEKPPMRIVPFPEKPAVLEERRGEIEFRVVNNDGSRDSFIVLTGLKCIFQKQLPKMPKDYIARLVYDRSHLSIAIVKHPLEVVGGITYRPFNNRRFAEIVFCAISSDQQVKGYGTHLMSHLKDYVKATSDIMHFLTYADNYAIGYFRKQGFTKEIQLDRSIWMGYIKDYEGGTIMQCTMLPRIRYLEIGRMLLKQKEAVHAKIRAFSRSHIVHPPPKEWKNGVNKIDPMSIPAIKESGWSPDMDELARQPRHGPNYNQLLHLLNDMQNHSAAWPFTQPVNKDEVLDYYDVIKEPMDLSTMEEKHEKDMYPTPQDFIKDAVLMFDNCRRYNNETTPYAKSANRLEKFMWQQISNIPEWSHLSEGH
;
A
#
# COMPACT_ATOMS: atom_id res chain seq x y z
N MET A 1 7.35 -70.19 -14.16
CA MET A 1 8.59 -70.64 -14.84
C MET A 1 9.47 -69.41 -14.95
N THR A 2 10.30 -69.20 -13.91
CA THR A 2 11.79 -69.27 -13.94
C THR A 2 12.39 -68.01 -14.59
N ASP A 3 13.31 -67.23 -14.03
CA ASP A 3 14.10 -67.31 -12.81
C ASP A 3 14.74 -65.91 -12.61
N SER A 4 15.02 -65.53 -11.35
CA SER A 4 16.02 -64.49 -11.06
C SER A 4 17.44 -65.05 -11.24
N PRO A 5 18.48 -64.20 -11.24
CA PRO A 5 19.32 -64.24 -10.04
C PRO A 5 19.88 -62.90 -9.56
N ILE A 6 20.25 -62.97 -8.28
CA ILE A 6 20.77 -61.96 -7.37
C ILE A 6 22.33 -61.99 -7.35
N THR A 7 22.91 -60.89 -6.86
CA THR A 7 24.24 -60.70 -6.19
C THR A 7 25.52 -60.48 -7.02
N LYS A 8 26.23 -59.36 -6.72
CA LYS A 8 27.29 -59.34 -5.68
C LYS A 8 27.71 -57.92 -5.26
N ARG A 9 27.80 -57.71 -3.93
CA ARG A 9 28.50 -56.63 -3.23
C ARG A 9 30.02 -56.80 -3.36
N LYS A 10 30.75 -55.68 -3.33
CA LYS A 10 32.06 -55.58 -2.66
C LYS A 10 32.17 -54.25 -1.91
N THR A 11 32.56 -54.37 -0.66
CA THR A 11 32.82 -53.35 0.37
C THR A 11 34.32 -53.13 0.53
N SER A 12 34.73 -51.89 0.84
CA SER A 12 35.88 -51.52 1.69
C SER A 12 35.75 -50.01 1.98
N SER A 13 35.43 -49.54 3.19
CA SER A 13 36.30 -49.34 4.38
C SER A 13 37.60 -48.62 4.02
N GLU A 14 38.13 -47.61 4.71
CA GLU A 14 37.82 -46.82 5.91
C GLU A 14 38.94 -45.76 5.90
N ALA A 15 38.66 -44.50 6.23
CA ALA A 15 39.66 -43.63 6.85
C ALA A 15 38.93 -42.47 7.54
N LEU A 16 38.94 -42.54 8.87
CA LEU A 16 38.41 -41.56 9.79
C LEU A 16 39.59 -40.89 10.52
N SER A 17 39.42 -39.58 10.75
CA SER A 17 39.91 -38.79 11.89
C SER A 17 41.34 -38.19 11.80
N PRO A 18 41.74 -37.27 12.73
CA PRO A 18 40.95 -36.39 13.62
C PRO A 18 41.52 -34.95 13.73
N ASP A 19 40.78 -34.10 14.47
CA ASP A 19 41.23 -32.92 15.23
C ASP A 19 41.81 -31.71 14.46
N SER A 20 41.47 -30.46 14.77
CA SER A 20 41.28 -29.90 16.10
C SER A 20 40.33 -28.70 16.09
N GLN A 21 39.45 -28.72 17.08
CA GLN A 21 38.83 -27.58 17.76
C GLN A 21 39.48 -26.21 17.49
N GLN A 22 38.70 -25.29 16.93
CA GLN A 22 38.70 -23.90 17.41
C GLN A 22 37.26 -23.41 17.46
N HIS A 23 36.72 -23.44 18.68
CA HIS A 23 35.62 -22.59 19.08
C HIS A 23 35.97 -21.13 18.75
N SER A 24 35.30 -20.54 17.78
CA SER A 24 35.16 -19.10 17.67
C SER A 24 33.69 -18.74 17.86
N LYS A 25 33.41 -18.19 19.04
CA LYS A 25 32.14 -17.57 19.41
C LYS A 25 31.83 -16.46 18.42
N ARG A 26 30.98 -16.70 17.42
CA ARG A 26 30.27 -15.61 16.74
C ARG A 26 29.05 -15.24 17.57
N ALA A 27 29.26 -14.27 18.45
CA ALA A 27 28.18 -13.55 19.11
C ALA A 27 27.23 -13.00 18.03
N ARG A 28 25.95 -13.40 18.10
CA ARG A 28 24.87 -12.61 17.51
C ARG A 28 24.81 -11.30 18.30
N THR A 29 25.40 -10.25 17.75
CA THR A 29 25.11 -8.89 18.20
C THR A 29 23.81 -8.44 17.52
N ASP A 30 22.69 -8.98 17.99
CA ASP A 30 21.41 -8.30 17.81
C ASP A 30 21.47 -7.04 18.67
N SER A 31 21.83 -5.92 18.04
CA SER A 31 21.75 -4.60 18.66
C SER A 31 20.29 -4.15 18.62
N PRO A 32 19.55 -4.07 19.75
CA PRO A 32 18.14 -3.65 19.76
C PRO A 32 17.95 -2.13 19.53
N GLY A 33 19.02 -1.43 19.13
CA GLY A 33 19.13 0.02 19.22
C GLY A 33 18.86 0.81 17.93
N ARG A 34 18.51 0.16 16.81
CA ARG A 34 18.23 0.85 15.54
C ARG A 34 16.73 1.08 15.27
N GLU A 35 15.85 0.21 15.72
CA GLU A 35 14.40 0.34 15.45
C GLU A 35 13.70 1.39 16.34
N LEU A 36 14.24 1.68 17.53
CA LEU A 36 13.68 2.71 18.42
C LEU A 36 14.06 4.15 18.05
N LYS A 37 14.98 4.37 17.11
CA LYS A 37 15.45 5.71 16.72
C LYS A 37 14.65 6.36 15.60
N VAL A 38 13.85 5.60 14.85
CA VAL A 38 13.09 6.10 13.69
C VAL A 38 11.80 6.85 14.11
N CYS A 39 11.32 6.67 15.35
CA CYS A 39 10.07 7.29 15.81
C CYS A 39 10.16 8.79 16.12
N PHE A 40 11.35 9.40 16.22
CA PHE A 40 11.47 10.78 16.70
C PHE A 40 11.35 11.86 15.61
N LEU A 41 11.53 11.54 14.33
CA LEU A 41 11.64 12.54 13.25
C LEU A 41 10.31 12.94 12.57
N LEU A 42 9.20 12.23 12.81
CA LEU A 42 7.91 12.55 12.15
C LEU A 42 7.09 13.66 12.83
N CYS A 43 7.65 14.33 13.84
CA CYS A 43 6.88 15.20 14.74
C CYS A 43 6.99 16.71 14.47
N LEU A 44 7.71 17.15 13.43
CA LEU A 44 8.04 18.59 13.26
C LEU A 44 7.19 19.39 12.26
N ASP A 45 6.33 18.78 11.44
CA ASP A 45 5.59 19.52 10.39
C ASP A 45 4.07 19.70 10.64
N ILE A 46 3.60 19.54 11.88
CA ILE A 46 2.19 19.80 12.19
C ILE A 46 2.10 20.51 13.52
N PHE A 47 2.14 21.84 13.56
CA PHE A 47 1.35 22.70 14.48
C PHE A 47 1.79 24.15 14.35
N LEU A 48 1.00 24.98 13.67
CA LEU A 48 0.54 26.29 14.19
C LEU A 48 -0.81 26.60 13.53
N PRO A 49 -1.81 27.02 14.34
CA PRO A 49 -2.25 28.39 14.13
C PRO A 49 -2.43 29.16 15.46
N GLY A 50 -2.28 30.47 15.36
CA GLY A 50 -3.22 31.40 16.00
C GLY A 50 -2.85 31.92 17.39
N ASN A 51 -2.24 33.09 17.37
CA ASN A 51 -2.08 34.07 18.44
C ASN A 51 -3.32 34.24 19.35
N SER A 52 -3.13 34.23 20.68
CA SER A 52 -3.95 35.01 21.62
C SER A 52 -3.10 35.33 22.85
N GLY A 53 -2.91 36.63 23.11
CA GLY A 53 -2.14 37.12 24.26
C GLY A 53 -2.92 36.98 25.55
N ILE A 54 -2.21 36.68 26.64
CA ILE A 54 -2.72 36.83 28.01
C ILE A 54 -1.59 37.37 28.89
N ASP A 55 -1.94 38.44 29.61
CA ASP A 55 -1.10 39.27 30.45
C ASP A 55 -0.56 38.58 31.70
N ALA A 56 0.60 39.06 32.13
CA ALA A 56 1.26 38.69 33.37
C ALA A 56 0.61 39.38 34.57
N SER A 57 -0.07 38.64 35.43
CA SER A 57 -0.14 38.94 36.87
C SER A 57 -0.76 37.79 37.65
N THR A 58 -0.30 37.63 38.90
CA THR A 58 -0.83 36.79 40.00
C THR A 58 -0.04 35.51 40.29
N PHE A 59 1.03 35.69 41.07
CA PHE A 59 1.54 34.68 41.99
C PHE A 59 0.65 34.64 43.24
N GLY A 60 0.20 33.47 43.67
CA GLY A 60 -0.51 33.30 44.93
C GLY A 60 -0.92 31.86 45.23
N GLN A 61 -0.15 31.25 46.14
CA GLN A 61 -0.51 30.22 47.14
C GLN A 61 -1.02 28.84 46.68
N THR A 62 -0.27 27.83 47.10
CA THR A 62 -0.55 26.40 47.03
C THR A 62 -1.44 25.96 48.21
N GLU A 63 -2.64 25.48 47.94
CA GLU A 63 -3.39 24.59 48.83
C GLU A 63 -3.75 23.30 48.07
N ASP A 64 -3.68 22.17 48.79
CA ASP A 64 -3.93 20.82 48.32
C ASP A 64 -5.39 20.64 47.89
N ASP A 65 -5.65 20.64 46.58
CA ASP A 65 -6.95 20.31 45.98
C ASP A 65 -6.92 18.84 45.47
N PRO A 66 -8.00 18.03 45.64
CA PRO A 66 -7.97 16.61 45.28
C PRO A 66 -7.86 16.48 43.75
N LEU A 67 -6.74 15.91 43.27
CA LEU A 67 -6.45 15.45 41.91
C LEU A 67 -7.67 15.47 40.97
N GLU A 68 -7.99 16.65 40.41
CA GLU A 68 -9.01 16.78 39.39
C GLU A 68 -8.56 15.91 38.20
N LYS A 69 -9.42 14.98 37.79
CA LYS A 69 -9.18 14.20 36.58
C LYS A 69 -8.98 15.21 35.45
N PRO A 70 -7.88 15.13 34.67
CA PRO A 70 -7.63 16.10 33.62
C PRO A 70 -8.84 16.17 32.69
N PRO A 71 -9.25 17.39 32.26
CA PRO A 71 -10.46 17.57 31.50
C PRO A 71 -10.45 16.68 30.27
N MET A 72 -11.54 15.93 30.06
CA MET A 72 -11.67 15.02 28.92
C MET A 72 -11.57 15.82 27.62
N ARG A 73 -10.41 15.78 26.98
CA ARG A 73 -10.18 16.43 25.69
C ARG A 73 -10.86 15.61 24.60
N ILE A 74 -12.03 16.07 24.15
CA ILE A 74 -12.74 15.45 23.02
C ILE A 74 -11.91 15.72 21.76
N VAL A 75 -11.35 14.67 21.16
CA VAL A 75 -10.65 14.77 19.88
C VAL A 75 -11.69 14.71 18.75
N PRO A 76 -11.83 15.76 17.92
CA PRO A 76 -12.77 15.74 16.82
C PRO A 76 -12.36 14.69 15.79
N PHE A 77 -13.32 13.89 15.32
CA PHE A 77 -13.11 12.93 14.23
C PHE A 77 -13.78 13.47 12.97
N PRO A 78 -13.00 13.89 11.93
CA PRO A 78 -13.59 14.35 10.68
C PRO A 78 -14.22 13.16 9.95
N GLU A 79 -15.54 13.19 9.80
CA GLU A 79 -16.26 12.14 9.09
C GLU A 79 -16.30 12.41 7.58
N LYS A 80 -16.24 11.33 6.80
CA LYS A 80 -16.33 11.43 5.34
C LYS A 80 -17.77 11.75 4.92
N PRO A 81 -17.98 12.44 3.78
CA PRO A 81 -19.32 12.79 3.28
C PRO A 81 -20.28 11.60 3.23
N ALA A 82 -19.84 10.45 2.69
CA ALA A 82 -20.65 9.23 2.61
C ALA A 82 -21.21 8.75 3.97
N VAL A 83 -20.44 8.89 5.05
CA VAL A 83 -20.87 8.49 6.41
C VAL A 83 -21.95 9.45 6.93
N LEU A 84 -21.79 10.75 6.62
CA LEU A 84 -22.76 11.77 7.02
C LEU A 84 -24.08 11.62 6.26
N GLU A 85 -24.01 11.35 4.95
CA GLU A 85 -25.20 11.09 4.12
C GLU A 85 -25.97 9.85 4.60
N GLU A 86 -25.27 8.76 4.97
CA GLU A 86 -25.91 7.56 5.52
C GLU A 86 -26.59 7.87 6.86
N ARG A 87 -25.92 8.62 7.75
CA ARG A 87 -26.50 9.01 9.04
C ARG A 87 -27.75 9.87 8.87
N ARG A 88 -27.79 10.72 7.84
CA ARG A 88 -28.98 11.53 7.50
C ARG A 88 -30.07 10.73 6.81
N GLY A 89 -29.84 9.46 6.46
CA GLY A 89 -30.77 8.61 5.73
C GLY A 89 -30.90 8.97 4.24
N GLU A 90 -29.96 9.74 3.69
CA GLU A 90 -29.96 10.11 2.27
C GLU A 90 -29.50 8.94 1.38
N ILE A 91 -28.61 8.11 1.92
CA ILE A 91 -28.15 6.86 1.31
C ILE A 91 -28.37 5.69 2.27
N GLU A 92 -28.51 4.50 1.69
CA GLU A 92 -28.56 3.24 2.41
C GLU A 92 -27.77 2.16 1.68
N PHE A 93 -27.30 1.16 2.42
CA PHE A 93 -26.60 0.01 1.88
C PHE A 93 -27.54 -1.20 1.88
N ARG A 94 -27.86 -1.71 0.69
CA ARG A 94 -28.74 -2.87 0.52
C ARG A 94 -27.99 -4.04 -0.09
N VAL A 95 -28.11 -5.21 0.53
CA VAL A 95 -27.65 -6.46 -0.07
C VAL A 95 -28.82 -7.09 -0.80
N VAL A 96 -28.67 -7.32 -2.09
CA VAL A 96 -29.69 -7.84 -3.00
C VAL A 96 -29.14 -9.00 -3.83
N ASN A 97 -30.02 -9.91 -4.21
CA ASN A 97 -29.77 -10.95 -5.22
C ASN A 97 -31.01 -11.10 -6.10
N ASN A 98 -30.92 -11.97 -7.11
CA ASN A 98 -32.06 -12.28 -7.97
C ASN A 98 -33.05 -13.24 -7.27
N ASP A 99 -33.79 -12.70 -6.31
CA ASP A 99 -34.83 -13.36 -5.51
C ASP A 99 -36.24 -13.32 -6.16
N GLY A 100 -36.39 -12.62 -7.28
CA GLY A 100 -37.68 -12.39 -7.95
C GLY A 100 -38.47 -11.19 -7.42
N SER A 101 -37.95 -10.46 -6.43
CA SER A 101 -38.53 -9.21 -5.94
C SER A 101 -38.35 -8.07 -6.94
N ARG A 102 -39.38 -7.21 -7.06
CA ARG A 102 -39.34 -6.02 -7.91
C ARG A 102 -38.24 -5.05 -7.47
N ASP A 103 -38.07 -4.84 -6.17
CA ASP A 103 -37.11 -3.90 -5.62
C ASP A 103 -35.67 -4.38 -5.86
N SER A 104 -35.41 -5.66 -5.58
CA SER A 104 -34.13 -6.30 -5.88
C SER A 104 -33.80 -6.19 -7.37
N PHE A 105 -34.79 -6.43 -8.24
CA PHE A 105 -34.60 -6.32 -9.69
C PHE A 105 -34.27 -4.89 -10.15
N ILE A 106 -34.91 -3.86 -9.58
CA ILE A 106 -34.60 -2.45 -9.87
C ILE A 106 -33.16 -2.14 -9.47
N VAL A 107 -32.75 -2.53 -8.26
CA VAL A 107 -31.38 -2.28 -7.76
C VAL A 107 -30.34 -3.01 -8.61
N LEU A 108 -30.56 -4.30 -8.91
CA LEU A 108 -29.66 -5.09 -9.78
C LEU A 108 -29.57 -4.49 -11.19
N THR A 109 -30.69 -4.00 -11.74
CA THR A 109 -30.70 -3.32 -13.05
C THR A 109 -29.87 -2.04 -13.01
N GLY A 110 -30.00 -1.24 -11.94
CA GLY A 110 -29.19 -0.05 -11.73
C GLY A 110 -27.70 -0.36 -11.63
N LEU A 111 -27.33 -1.37 -10.85
CA LEU A 111 -25.94 -1.85 -10.74
C LEU A 111 -25.38 -2.33 -12.07
N LYS A 112 -26.13 -3.15 -12.81
CA LYS A 112 -25.75 -3.60 -14.15
C LYS A 112 -25.42 -2.41 -15.06
N CYS A 113 -26.27 -1.38 -15.07
CA CYS A 113 -26.05 -0.17 -15.87
C CYS A 113 -24.77 0.59 -15.45
N ILE A 114 -24.49 0.67 -14.14
CA ILE A 114 -23.24 1.29 -13.65
C ILE A 114 -22.04 0.46 -14.07
N PHE A 115 -22.04 -0.84 -13.83
CA PHE A 115 -20.92 -1.72 -14.22
C PHE A 115 -20.66 -1.67 -15.72
N GLN A 116 -21.69 -1.70 -16.56
CA GLN A 116 -21.54 -1.59 -18.01
C GLN A 116 -20.93 -0.25 -18.47
N LYS A 117 -21.11 0.84 -17.71
CA LYS A 117 -20.51 2.15 -18.00
C LYS A 117 -19.08 2.26 -17.45
N GLN A 118 -18.85 1.79 -16.22
CA GLN A 118 -17.59 1.96 -15.50
C GLN A 118 -16.54 0.88 -15.87
N LEU A 119 -16.98 -0.26 -16.42
CA LEU A 119 -16.11 -1.38 -16.81
C LEU A 119 -16.21 -1.63 -18.33
N PRO A 120 -15.72 -0.72 -19.18
CA PRO A 120 -15.88 -0.82 -20.64
C PRO A 120 -15.17 -2.02 -21.27
N LYS A 121 -14.14 -2.56 -20.61
CA LYS A 121 -13.42 -3.78 -21.05
C LYS A 121 -14.24 -5.06 -20.85
N MET A 122 -15.29 -5.03 -20.02
CA MET A 122 -16.11 -6.20 -19.71
C MET A 122 -17.31 -6.28 -20.66
N PRO A 123 -17.59 -7.45 -21.29
CA PRO A 123 -18.73 -7.59 -22.17
C PRO A 123 -20.06 -7.32 -21.45
N LYS A 124 -20.96 -6.56 -22.09
CA LYS A 124 -22.23 -6.13 -21.48
C LYS A 124 -23.13 -7.30 -21.07
N ASP A 125 -23.19 -8.34 -21.89
CA ASP A 125 -23.98 -9.54 -21.62
C ASP A 125 -23.36 -10.39 -20.51
N TYR A 126 -22.03 -10.38 -20.41
CA TYR A 126 -21.33 -11.04 -19.32
C TYR A 126 -21.65 -10.40 -17.97
N ILE A 127 -21.62 -9.06 -17.89
CA ILE A 127 -22.04 -8.30 -16.70
C ILE A 127 -23.48 -8.63 -16.34
N ALA A 128 -24.40 -8.53 -17.30
CA ALA A 128 -25.82 -8.79 -17.05
C ALA A 128 -26.05 -10.21 -16.52
N ARG A 129 -25.40 -11.21 -17.12
CA ARG A 129 -25.53 -12.61 -16.72
C ARG A 129 -25.09 -12.83 -15.28
N LEU A 130 -23.96 -12.26 -14.85
CA LEU A 130 -23.46 -12.45 -13.48
C LEU A 130 -24.20 -11.61 -12.44
N VAL A 131 -24.61 -10.38 -12.76
CA VAL A 131 -25.39 -9.54 -11.84
C VAL A 131 -26.75 -10.17 -11.54
N TYR A 132 -27.39 -10.80 -12.53
CA TYR A 132 -28.67 -11.49 -12.34
C TYR A 132 -28.54 -12.97 -11.94
N ASP A 133 -27.32 -13.48 -11.78
CA ASP A 133 -27.10 -14.86 -11.37
C ASP A 133 -27.49 -15.05 -9.89
N ARG A 134 -28.25 -16.10 -9.59
CA ARG A 134 -28.76 -16.35 -8.23
C ARG A 134 -27.68 -16.75 -7.23
N SER A 135 -26.52 -17.22 -7.70
CA SER A 135 -25.38 -17.54 -6.84
C SER A 135 -24.51 -16.33 -6.51
N HIS A 136 -24.81 -15.17 -7.10
CA HIS A 136 -24.13 -13.91 -6.83
C HIS A 136 -24.99 -13.02 -5.92
N LEU A 137 -24.31 -12.30 -5.04
CA LEU A 137 -24.89 -11.27 -4.18
C LEU A 137 -24.32 -9.92 -4.60
N SER A 138 -25.11 -8.87 -4.47
CA SER A 138 -24.65 -7.51 -4.70
C SER A 138 -24.98 -6.64 -3.50
N ILE A 139 -23.97 -5.93 -2.99
CA ILE A 139 -24.18 -4.83 -2.05
C ILE A 139 -24.22 -3.53 -2.85
N ALA A 140 -25.32 -2.79 -2.74
CA ALA A 140 -25.57 -1.55 -3.46
C ALA A 140 -25.68 -0.37 -2.51
N ILE A 141 -25.18 0.78 -2.95
CA ILE A 141 -25.48 2.07 -2.36
C ILE A 141 -26.72 2.62 -3.09
N VAL A 142 -27.78 2.85 -2.33
CA VAL A 142 -29.06 3.33 -2.86
C VAL A 142 -29.37 4.68 -2.24
N LYS A 143 -29.70 5.67 -3.07
CA LYS A 143 -30.28 6.95 -2.68
C LYS A 143 -31.79 6.87 -2.75
N HIS A 144 -32.45 7.51 -1.80
CA HIS A 144 -33.92 7.49 -1.74
C HIS A 144 -34.53 8.19 -2.98
N PRO A 145 -35.55 7.62 -3.65
CA PRO A 145 -36.27 6.39 -3.27
C PRO A 145 -35.59 5.07 -3.68
N LEU A 146 -34.98 4.96 -4.87
CA LEU A 146 -34.33 3.72 -5.38
C LEU A 146 -33.22 4.01 -6.42
N GLU A 147 -32.53 5.15 -6.31
CA GLU A 147 -31.43 5.49 -7.22
C GLU A 147 -30.15 4.78 -6.82
N VAL A 148 -29.57 3.97 -7.72
CA VAL A 148 -28.32 3.26 -7.44
C VAL A 148 -27.12 4.16 -7.72
N VAL A 149 -26.25 4.32 -6.74
CA VAL A 149 -25.02 5.12 -6.82
C VAL A 149 -23.80 4.27 -7.19
N GLY A 150 -23.79 3.01 -6.78
CA GLY A 150 -22.68 2.09 -7.00
C GLY A 150 -22.84 0.81 -6.20
N GLY A 151 -21.94 -0.15 -6.39
CA GLY A 151 -22.03 -1.41 -5.68
C GLY A 151 -20.87 -2.36 -5.94
N ILE A 152 -20.90 -3.46 -5.19
CA ILE A 152 -20.00 -4.59 -5.35
C ILE A 152 -20.85 -5.85 -5.56
N THR A 153 -20.60 -6.56 -6.66
CA THR A 153 -21.13 -7.91 -6.88
C THR A 153 -20.06 -8.91 -6.50
N TYR A 154 -20.41 -9.86 -5.65
CA TYR A 154 -19.51 -10.90 -5.16
C TYR A 154 -20.20 -12.27 -5.16
N ARG A 155 -19.39 -13.32 -5.25
CA ARG A 155 -19.83 -14.71 -5.20
C ARG A 155 -19.25 -15.38 -3.95
N PRO A 156 -20.09 -15.73 -2.95
CA PRO A 156 -19.61 -16.38 -1.74
C PRO A 156 -19.33 -17.88 -1.97
N PHE A 157 -18.20 -18.36 -1.44
CA PHE A 157 -17.89 -19.79 -1.34
C PHE A 157 -17.78 -20.18 0.14
N ASN A 158 -18.93 -20.23 0.83
CA ASN A 158 -19.01 -20.44 2.28
C ASN A 158 -18.19 -21.65 2.76
N ASN A 159 -18.30 -22.80 2.07
CA ASN A 159 -17.58 -24.02 2.40
C ASN A 159 -16.04 -23.89 2.29
N ARG A 160 -15.56 -22.88 1.56
CA ARG A 160 -14.14 -22.61 1.29
C ARG A 160 -13.65 -21.33 2.00
N ARG A 161 -14.52 -20.67 2.78
CA ARG A 161 -14.24 -19.48 3.58
C ARG A 161 -13.67 -18.29 2.81
N PHE A 162 -13.92 -18.21 1.51
CA PHE A 162 -13.58 -17.05 0.68
C PHE A 162 -14.79 -16.60 -0.16
N ALA A 163 -14.74 -15.37 -0.65
CA ALA A 163 -15.63 -14.88 -1.68
C ALA A 163 -14.86 -14.21 -2.83
N GLU A 164 -15.37 -14.38 -4.03
CA GLU A 164 -14.87 -13.71 -5.23
C GLU A 164 -15.58 -12.38 -5.38
N ILE A 165 -14.82 -11.26 -5.43
CA ILE A 165 -15.37 -9.98 -5.86
C ILE A 165 -15.30 -9.93 -7.38
N VAL A 166 -16.47 -9.93 -8.01
CA VAL A 166 -16.62 -9.99 -9.46
C VAL A 166 -16.63 -8.59 -10.07
N PHE A 167 -17.44 -7.69 -9.49
CA PHE A 167 -17.54 -6.30 -9.95
C PHE A 167 -17.49 -5.35 -8.77
N CYS A 168 -16.81 -4.21 -8.94
CA CYS A 168 -16.77 -3.12 -7.98
C CYS A 168 -16.72 -1.80 -8.74
N ALA A 169 -17.76 -0.98 -8.62
CA ALA A 169 -17.81 0.31 -9.30
C ALA A 169 -18.71 1.31 -8.56
N ILE A 170 -18.36 2.58 -8.67
CA ILE A 170 -19.16 3.72 -8.23
C ILE A 170 -19.41 4.61 -9.45
N SER A 171 -20.61 5.17 -9.57
CA SER A 171 -20.95 6.11 -10.65
C SER A 171 -19.99 7.30 -10.67
N SER A 172 -19.55 7.73 -11.86
CA SER A 172 -18.49 8.73 -12.04
C SER A 172 -18.78 10.07 -11.37
N ASP A 173 -20.05 10.50 -11.37
CA ASP A 173 -20.52 11.74 -10.75
C ASP A 173 -20.45 11.72 -9.20
N GLN A 174 -20.33 10.52 -8.62
CA GLN A 174 -20.27 10.30 -7.18
C GLN A 174 -18.88 9.85 -6.70
N GLN A 175 -17.89 9.76 -7.59
CA GLN A 175 -16.53 9.41 -7.21
C GLN A 175 -15.91 10.50 -6.30
N VAL A 176 -14.83 10.18 -5.59
CA VAL A 176 -14.11 11.08 -4.66
C VAL A 176 -14.82 11.38 -3.32
N LYS A 177 -16.13 11.17 -3.18
CA LYS A 177 -16.86 11.35 -1.90
C LYS A 177 -16.60 10.29 -0.82
N GLY A 178 -15.77 9.30 -1.13
CA GLY A 178 -15.40 8.20 -0.21
C GLY A 178 -16.34 7.00 -0.21
N TYR A 179 -17.37 6.97 -1.09
CA TYR A 179 -18.32 5.85 -1.17
C TYR A 179 -17.64 4.50 -1.40
N GLY A 180 -16.60 4.41 -2.24
CA GLY A 180 -15.93 3.13 -2.52
C GLY A 180 -15.29 2.49 -1.28
N THR A 181 -14.65 3.29 -0.42
CA THR A 181 -14.09 2.80 0.86
C THR A 181 -15.21 2.45 1.85
N HIS A 182 -16.27 3.26 1.88
CA HIS A 182 -17.41 3.04 2.76
C HIS A 182 -18.15 1.74 2.41
N LEU A 183 -18.37 1.50 1.12
CA LEU A 183 -18.96 0.30 0.55
C LEU A 183 -18.15 -0.97 0.85
N MET A 184 -16.83 -0.91 0.71
CA MET A 184 -15.97 -2.05 1.06
C MET A 184 -15.99 -2.34 2.57
N SER A 185 -16.10 -1.30 3.40
CA SER A 185 -16.21 -1.44 4.85
C SER A 185 -17.53 -2.12 5.24
N HIS A 186 -18.64 -1.68 4.64
CA HIS A 186 -19.94 -2.33 4.75
C HIS A 186 -19.91 -3.78 4.28
N LEU A 187 -19.31 -4.08 3.12
CA LEU A 187 -19.17 -5.44 2.61
C LEU A 187 -18.42 -6.34 3.60
N LYS A 188 -17.27 -5.88 4.12
CA LYS A 188 -16.46 -6.64 5.08
C LYS A 188 -17.22 -6.93 6.36
N ASP A 189 -17.85 -5.92 6.94
CA ASP A 189 -18.61 -6.08 8.18
C ASP A 189 -19.85 -6.97 7.97
N TYR A 190 -20.56 -6.82 6.84
CA TYR A 190 -21.69 -7.65 6.47
C TYR A 190 -21.32 -9.13 6.30
N VAL A 191 -20.30 -9.42 5.48
CA VAL A 191 -19.87 -10.80 5.19
C VAL A 191 -19.37 -11.48 6.46
N LYS A 192 -18.61 -10.77 7.31
CA LYS A 192 -18.17 -11.30 8.61
C LYS A 192 -19.31 -11.57 9.59
N ALA A 193 -20.36 -10.77 9.54
CA ALA A 193 -21.51 -10.93 10.45
C ALA A 193 -22.47 -12.04 9.99
N THR A 194 -22.49 -12.36 8.70
CA THR A 194 -23.47 -13.27 8.09
C THR A 194 -22.89 -14.61 7.64
N SER A 195 -21.56 -14.77 7.60
CA SER A 195 -20.89 -15.97 7.10
C SER A 195 -19.51 -16.18 7.72
N ASP A 196 -18.93 -17.37 7.52
CA ASP A 196 -17.57 -17.72 7.97
C ASP A 196 -16.46 -17.29 7.00
N ILE A 197 -16.80 -16.49 5.98
CA ILE A 197 -15.88 -16.00 4.98
C ILE A 197 -14.92 -14.99 5.61
N MET A 198 -13.62 -15.23 5.44
CA MET A 198 -12.57 -14.36 5.97
C MET A 198 -11.65 -13.81 4.88
N HIS A 199 -11.80 -14.27 3.64
CA HIS A 199 -10.94 -13.89 2.54
C HIS A 199 -11.74 -13.41 1.33
N PHE A 200 -11.26 -12.34 0.70
CA PHE A 200 -11.72 -11.93 -0.62
C PHE A 200 -10.64 -12.16 -1.66
N LEU A 201 -11.04 -12.69 -2.81
CA LEU A 201 -10.21 -12.77 -4.01
C LEU A 201 -10.86 -11.93 -5.11
N THR A 202 -10.03 -11.26 -5.90
CA THR A 202 -10.50 -10.41 -7.01
C THR A 202 -9.45 -10.35 -8.09
N TYR A 203 -9.90 -10.20 -9.34
CA TYR A 203 -9.03 -9.77 -10.44
C TYR A 203 -9.20 -8.26 -10.61
N ALA A 204 -8.16 -7.50 -10.31
CA ALA A 204 -8.15 -6.06 -10.44
C ALA A 204 -7.50 -5.62 -11.77
N ASP A 205 -8.16 -4.73 -12.51
CA ASP A 205 -7.51 -3.99 -13.59
C ASP A 205 -6.43 -3.07 -13.00
N ASN A 206 -5.44 -2.69 -13.80
CA ASN A 206 -4.27 -1.91 -13.39
C ASN A 206 -4.67 -0.59 -12.69
N TYR A 207 -5.72 0.06 -13.18
CA TYR A 207 -6.26 1.30 -12.60
C TYR A 207 -6.91 1.10 -11.21
N ALA A 208 -7.34 -0.12 -10.89
CA ALA A 208 -8.03 -0.45 -9.63
C ALA A 208 -7.08 -1.00 -8.55
N ILE A 209 -5.86 -1.41 -8.89
CA ILE A 209 -4.88 -1.98 -7.95
C ILE A 209 -4.66 -1.04 -6.75
N GLY A 210 -4.50 0.27 -7.00
CA GLY A 210 -4.31 1.27 -5.94
C GLY A 210 -5.52 1.37 -4.99
N TYR A 211 -6.74 1.22 -5.51
CA TYR A 211 -7.94 1.18 -4.68
C TYR A 211 -7.95 -0.06 -3.78
N PHE A 212 -7.76 -1.25 -4.37
CA PHE A 212 -7.76 -2.52 -3.64
C PHE A 212 -6.62 -2.58 -2.61
N ARG A 213 -5.42 -2.11 -2.94
CA ARG A 213 -4.29 -1.97 -2.00
C ARG A 213 -4.68 -1.13 -0.79
N LYS A 214 -5.32 0.03 -0.99
CA LYS A 214 -5.85 0.87 0.10
C LYS A 214 -6.94 0.17 0.92
N GLN A 215 -7.64 -0.80 0.35
CA GLN A 215 -8.63 -1.63 1.06
C GLN A 215 -8.00 -2.85 1.73
N GLY A 216 -6.66 -2.99 1.76
CA GLY A 216 -5.97 -4.12 2.39
C GLY A 216 -5.93 -5.38 1.53
N PHE A 217 -5.97 -5.23 0.20
CA PHE A 217 -5.63 -6.31 -0.72
C PHE A 217 -4.14 -6.30 -1.03
N THR A 218 -3.57 -7.49 -1.21
CA THR A 218 -2.18 -7.70 -1.66
C THR A 218 -2.17 -8.56 -2.92
N LYS A 219 -1.10 -8.47 -3.72
CA LYS A 219 -0.86 -9.36 -4.87
C LYS A 219 -0.42 -10.76 -4.40
N GLU A 220 0.07 -10.88 -3.17
CA GLU A 220 0.50 -12.15 -2.58
C GLU A 220 -0.69 -12.99 -2.13
N ILE A 221 -0.97 -14.07 -2.85
CA ILE A 221 -2.07 -14.99 -2.52
C ILE A 221 -1.58 -16.00 -1.49
N GLN A 222 -1.98 -15.81 -0.24
CA GLN A 222 -1.68 -16.70 0.88
C GLN A 222 -2.60 -17.92 0.94
N LEU A 223 -3.79 -17.84 0.31
CA LEU A 223 -4.70 -18.97 0.22
C LEU A 223 -4.12 -20.06 -0.69
N ASP A 224 -4.14 -21.31 -0.20
CA ASP A 224 -3.70 -22.46 -0.96
C ASP A 224 -4.46 -22.57 -2.29
N ARG A 225 -3.73 -22.86 -3.38
CA ARG A 225 -4.30 -22.91 -4.74
C ARG A 225 -5.47 -23.89 -4.85
N SER A 226 -5.46 -25.01 -4.12
CA SER A 226 -6.57 -25.98 -4.13
C SER A 226 -7.90 -25.42 -3.59
N ILE A 227 -7.84 -24.31 -2.83
CA ILE A 227 -9.02 -23.67 -2.26
C ILE A 227 -9.76 -22.85 -3.32
N TRP A 228 -9.05 -22.16 -4.22
CA TRP A 228 -9.65 -21.15 -5.10
C TRP A 228 -9.44 -21.41 -6.59
N MET A 229 -8.40 -22.14 -6.98
CA MET A 229 -8.08 -22.40 -8.38
C MET A 229 -9.20 -23.23 -9.03
N GLY A 230 -9.72 -22.76 -10.17
CA GLY A 230 -10.86 -23.34 -10.87
C GLY A 230 -12.25 -22.93 -10.35
N TYR A 231 -12.32 -22.19 -9.23
CA TYR A 231 -13.59 -21.67 -8.69
C TYR A 231 -13.87 -20.23 -9.10
N ILE A 232 -12.82 -19.40 -9.12
CA ILE A 232 -12.87 -18.01 -9.57
C ILE A 232 -12.68 -17.93 -11.09
N LYS A 233 -13.08 -16.81 -11.68
CA LYS A 233 -12.87 -16.54 -13.11
C LYS A 233 -11.56 -15.82 -13.33
N ASP A 234 -10.80 -16.32 -14.30
CA ASP A 234 -9.58 -15.67 -14.77
C ASP A 234 -9.97 -14.59 -15.79
N TYR A 235 -9.43 -13.38 -15.60
CA TYR A 235 -9.63 -12.27 -16.52
C TYR A 235 -8.31 -11.87 -17.15
N GLU A 236 -8.27 -11.87 -18.48
CA GLU A 236 -7.09 -11.47 -19.23
C GLU A 236 -6.71 -10.02 -18.91
N GLY A 237 -5.44 -9.79 -18.55
CA GLY A 237 -4.94 -8.48 -18.15
C GLY A 237 -5.35 -8.01 -16.74
N GLY A 238 -6.02 -8.85 -15.95
CA GLY A 238 -6.30 -8.59 -14.54
C GLY A 238 -5.19 -9.12 -13.63
N THR A 239 -4.85 -8.37 -12.57
CA THR A 239 -3.97 -8.85 -11.50
C THR A 239 -4.80 -9.48 -10.40
N ILE A 240 -4.54 -10.75 -10.06
CA ILE A 240 -5.17 -11.39 -8.91
C ILE A 240 -4.71 -10.72 -7.60
N MET A 241 -5.66 -10.43 -6.72
CA MET A 241 -5.38 -9.85 -5.40
C MET A 241 -6.20 -10.53 -4.31
N GLN A 242 -5.61 -10.68 -3.13
CA GLN A 242 -6.23 -11.25 -1.93
C GLN A 242 -6.37 -10.20 -0.82
N CYS A 243 -7.53 -10.17 -0.16
CA CYS A 243 -7.71 -9.50 1.13
C CYS A 243 -8.04 -10.52 2.20
N THR A 244 -7.24 -10.58 3.26
CA THR A 244 -7.56 -11.33 4.49
C THR A 244 -8.13 -10.37 5.52
N MET A 245 -9.36 -10.61 5.96
CA MET A 245 -10.04 -9.75 6.92
C MET A 245 -9.50 -9.95 8.34
N LEU A 246 -9.51 -8.88 9.13
CA LEU A 246 -9.10 -8.91 10.53
C LEU A 246 -10.28 -9.32 11.41
N PRO A 247 -10.16 -10.36 12.25
CA PRO A 247 -11.31 -10.99 12.91
C PRO A 247 -12.01 -10.05 13.91
N ARG A 248 -11.24 -9.30 14.71
CA ARG A 248 -11.77 -8.51 15.84
C ARG A 248 -12.24 -7.09 15.50
N ILE A 249 -12.05 -6.65 14.26
CA ILE A 249 -12.27 -5.25 13.86
C ILE A 249 -13.63 -5.10 13.17
N ARG A 250 -14.34 -4.03 13.51
CA ARG A 250 -15.47 -3.49 12.72
C ARG A 250 -14.93 -2.41 11.78
N TYR A 251 -14.96 -2.68 10.48
CA TYR A 251 -14.36 -1.82 9.46
C TYR A 251 -15.03 -0.45 9.37
N LEU A 252 -16.34 -0.36 9.61
CA LEU A 252 -17.05 0.93 9.68
C LEU A 252 -16.56 1.85 10.80
N GLU A 253 -15.95 1.29 11.86
CA GLU A 253 -15.43 2.05 13.00
C GLU A 253 -13.90 2.21 12.99
N ILE A 254 -13.22 1.72 11.94
CA ILE A 254 -11.76 1.66 11.92
C ILE A 254 -11.11 3.03 12.13
N GLY A 255 -11.68 4.10 11.55
CA GLY A 255 -11.16 5.45 11.71
C GLY A 255 -11.20 5.95 13.16
N ARG A 256 -12.31 5.67 13.86
CA ARG A 256 -12.47 6.03 15.27
C ARG A 256 -11.57 5.16 16.16
N MET A 257 -11.45 3.88 15.85
CA MET A 257 -10.56 2.95 16.56
C MET A 257 -9.10 3.40 16.44
N LEU A 258 -8.63 3.70 15.23
CA LEU A 258 -7.26 4.16 14.98
C LEU A 258 -6.98 5.49 15.69
N LEU A 259 -7.94 6.43 15.69
CA LEU A 259 -7.80 7.69 16.43
C LEU A 259 -7.65 7.45 17.94
N LYS A 260 -8.47 6.55 18.52
CA LYS A 260 -8.35 6.17 19.94
C LYS A 260 -7.00 5.51 20.24
N GLN A 261 -6.53 4.61 19.38
CA GLN A 261 -5.22 3.97 19.53
C GLN A 261 -4.08 4.99 19.46
N LYS A 262 -4.12 5.90 18.49
CA LYS A 262 -3.14 6.99 18.35
C LYS A 262 -3.11 7.86 19.61
N GLU A 263 -4.27 8.25 20.12
CA GLU A 263 -4.34 9.06 21.34
C GLU A 263 -3.85 8.31 22.58
N ALA A 264 -4.13 7.01 22.71
CA ALA A 264 -3.60 6.19 23.80
C ALA A 264 -2.05 6.12 23.76
N VAL A 265 -1.47 5.95 22.56
CA VAL A 265 -0.02 6.00 22.37
C VAL A 265 0.53 7.38 22.70
N HIS A 266 -0.10 8.46 22.21
CA HIS A 266 0.31 9.83 22.50
C HIS A 266 0.21 10.18 23.99
N ALA A 267 -0.83 9.72 24.69
CA ALA A 267 -0.97 9.91 26.13
C ALA A 267 0.17 9.23 26.90
N LYS A 268 0.54 8.01 26.48
CA LYS A 268 1.71 7.33 27.03
C LYS A 268 2.99 8.10 26.73
N ILE A 269 3.19 8.54 25.48
CA ILE A 269 4.36 9.35 25.09
C ILE A 269 4.42 10.61 25.96
N ARG A 270 3.34 11.37 26.11
CA ARG A 270 3.31 12.61 26.93
C ARG A 270 3.67 12.38 28.40
N ALA A 271 3.39 11.20 28.95
CA ALA A 271 3.74 10.86 30.33
C ALA A 271 5.26 10.68 30.55
N PHE A 272 6.04 10.40 29.50
CA PHE A 272 7.50 10.23 29.58
C PHE A 272 8.28 11.29 28.80
N SER A 273 7.71 11.78 27.71
CA SER A 273 8.32 12.71 26.79
C SER A 273 8.21 14.12 27.31
N ARG A 274 9.35 14.80 27.39
CA ARG A 274 9.46 16.24 27.64
C ARG A 274 9.40 17.07 26.35
N SER A 275 9.19 16.44 25.19
CA SER A 275 9.22 17.13 23.89
C SER A 275 8.12 18.17 23.71
N HIS A 276 7.06 18.13 24.51
CA HIS A 276 5.98 19.11 24.50
C HIS A 276 6.32 20.39 25.29
N ILE A 277 7.44 20.42 26.02
CA ILE A 277 7.92 21.58 26.76
C ILE A 277 8.56 22.54 25.77
N VAL A 278 7.95 23.71 25.60
CA VAL A 278 8.52 24.79 24.79
C VAL A 278 9.52 25.57 25.65
N HIS A 279 10.80 25.49 25.30
CA HIS A 279 11.85 26.26 25.97
C HIS A 279 11.99 27.65 25.35
N PRO A 280 12.20 28.71 26.15
CA PRO A 280 12.46 30.04 25.61
C PRO A 280 13.78 30.06 24.82
N PRO A 281 13.92 30.97 23.83
CA PRO A 281 15.16 31.10 23.09
C PRO A 281 16.34 31.44 24.03
N PRO A 282 17.56 31.00 23.71
CA PRO A 282 18.77 31.35 24.46
C PRO A 282 18.92 32.86 24.66
N LYS A 283 19.39 33.27 25.84
CA LYS A 283 19.52 34.70 26.22
C LYS A 283 20.52 35.43 25.31
N GLU A 284 21.48 34.70 24.79
CA GLU A 284 22.55 35.11 23.89
C GLU A 284 22.01 35.56 22.52
N TRP A 285 20.79 35.14 22.15
CA TRP A 285 20.14 35.53 20.88
C TRP A 285 19.33 36.82 20.95
N LYS A 286 19.30 37.51 22.10
CA LYS A 286 18.57 38.79 22.25
C LYS A 286 19.00 39.87 21.25
N ASN A 287 20.27 39.87 20.85
CA ASN A 287 20.86 40.89 19.96
C ASN A 287 21.22 40.32 18.56
N GLY A 288 20.69 39.15 18.20
CA GLY A 288 20.99 38.47 16.93
C GLY A 288 21.40 37.01 17.12
N VAL A 289 21.24 36.20 16.08
CA VAL A 289 21.54 34.76 16.10
C VAL A 289 23.05 34.55 16.05
N ASN A 290 23.62 34.04 17.14
CA ASN A 290 25.03 33.71 17.27
C ASN A 290 25.20 32.20 17.48
N LYS A 291 26.34 31.63 17.07
CA LYS A 291 26.64 30.20 17.29
C LYS A 291 26.79 29.94 18.79
N ILE A 292 25.98 29.03 19.33
CA ILE A 292 26.01 28.59 20.73
C ILE A 292 26.41 27.12 20.75
N ASP A 293 27.18 26.71 21.75
CA ASP A 293 27.44 25.29 22.01
C ASP A 293 26.14 24.62 22.50
N PRO A 294 25.59 23.63 21.78
CA PRO A 294 24.35 22.96 22.19
C PRO A 294 24.43 22.33 23.59
N MET A 295 25.63 21.90 24.04
CA MET A 295 25.82 21.33 25.38
C MET A 295 25.72 22.36 26.52
N SER A 296 25.82 23.65 26.20
CA SER A 296 25.64 24.73 27.17
C SER A 296 24.16 24.99 27.49
N ILE A 297 23.23 24.49 26.67
CA ILE A 297 21.78 24.64 26.86
C ILE A 297 21.27 23.48 27.73
N PRO A 298 20.79 23.73 28.97
CA PRO A 298 20.38 22.67 29.90
C PRO A 298 19.33 21.71 29.32
N ALA A 299 18.36 22.24 28.58
CA ALA A 299 17.30 21.45 27.94
C ALA A 299 17.85 20.46 26.88
N ILE A 300 18.84 20.88 26.08
CA ILE A 300 19.48 20.01 25.08
C ILE A 300 20.28 18.92 25.79
N LYS A 301 21.07 19.28 26.81
CA LYS A 301 21.82 18.33 27.62
C LYS A 301 20.92 17.28 28.28
N GLU A 302 19.78 17.70 28.86
CA GLU A 302 18.82 16.81 29.50
C GLU A 302 18.05 15.92 28.52
N SER A 303 17.90 16.33 27.26
CA SER A 303 17.27 15.52 26.21
C SER A 303 18.09 14.29 25.81
N GLY A 304 19.34 14.19 26.29
CA GLY A 304 20.28 13.15 25.89
C GLY A 304 20.88 13.39 24.50
N TRP A 305 20.72 14.59 23.95
CA TRP A 305 21.30 14.99 22.67
C TRP A 305 22.81 14.76 22.64
N SER A 306 23.32 14.26 21.52
CA SER A 306 24.75 14.16 21.25
C SER A 306 25.07 14.69 19.85
N PRO A 307 26.28 15.22 19.63
CA PRO A 307 26.74 15.63 18.30
C PRO A 307 26.57 14.53 17.24
N ASP A 308 26.87 13.27 17.60
CA ASP A 308 26.72 12.12 16.69
C ASP A 308 25.26 11.87 16.27
N MET A 309 24.29 12.10 17.17
CA MET A 309 22.87 11.97 16.85
C MET A 309 22.38 13.08 15.93
N ASP A 310 22.88 14.30 16.13
CA ASP A 310 22.59 15.46 15.28
C ASP A 310 23.18 15.28 13.87
N GLU A 311 24.41 14.78 13.79
CA GLU A 311 25.07 14.45 12.53
C GLU A 311 24.29 13.37 11.77
N LEU A 312 23.87 12.30 12.44
CA LEU A 312 23.04 11.25 11.84
C LEU A 312 21.67 11.78 11.38
N ALA A 313 21.05 12.69 12.13
CA ALA A 313 19.75 13.28 11.77
C ALA A 313 19.85 14.25 10.58
N ARG A 314 21.00 14.91 10.41
CA ARG A 314 21.29 15.78 9.26
C ARG A 314 21.72 15.01 8.02
N GLN A 315 22.09 13.74 8.14
CA GLN A 315 22.37 12.91 6.98
C GLN A 315 21.07 12.77 6.17
N PRO A 316 21.06 13.18 4.89
CA PRO A 316 19.90 12.99 4.04
C PRO A 316 19.62 11.49 3.95
N ARG A 317 18.38 11.11 4.27
CA ARG A 317 17.95 9.70 4.30
C ARG A 317 18.08 9.03 2.93
N HIS A 318 17.93 9.82 1.89
CA HIS A 318 18.01 9.41 0.49
C HIS A 318 18.94 10.35 -0.28
N GLY A 319 19.43 9.88 -1.42
CA GLY A 319 20.24 10.71 -2.32
C GLY A 319 19.48 11.94 -2.86
N PRO A 320 20.19 12.96 -3.35
CA PRO A 320 19.60 14.23 -3.79
C PRO A 320 18.58 14.08 -4.93
N ASN A 321 18.69 13.01 -5.73
CA ASN A 321 17.84 12.73 -6.89
C ASN A 321 16.66 11.80 -6.57
N TYR A 322 16.52 11.32 -5.33
CA TYR A 322 15.58 10.25 -4.99
C TYR A 322 14.14 10.59 -5.41
N ASN A 323 13.63 11.74 -4.99
CA ASN A 323 12.25 12.11 -5.28
C ASN A 323 12.00 12.33 -6.79
N GLN A 324 12.95 12.93 -7.52
CA GLN A 324 12.82 13.10 -8.96
C GLN A 324 12.82 11.75 -9.69
N LEU A 325 13.65 10.79 -9.27
CA LEU A 325 13.66 9.44 -9.83
C LEU A 325 12.38 8.68 -9.51
N LEU A 326 11.85 8.84 -8.29
CA LEU A 326 10.55 8.27 -7.90
C LEU A 326 9.43 8.81 -8.79
N HIS A 327 9.42 10.12 -9.06
CA HIS A 327 8.43 10.74 -9.94
C HIS A 327 8.55 10.21 -11.37
N LEU A 328 9.77 10.16 -11.94
CA LEU A 328 10.02 9.61 -13.27
C LEU A 328 9.56 8.15 -13.38
N LEU A 329 9.88 7.32 -12.38
CA LEU A 329 9.47 5.92 -12.34
C LEU A 329 7.94 5.78 -12.30
N ASN A 330 7.26 6.57 -11.48
CA ASN A 330 5.80 6.57 -11.42
C ASN A 330 5.17 7.00 -12.75
N ASP A 331 5.71 8.02 -13.41
CA ASP A 331 5.22 8.45 -14.71
C ASP A 331 5.39 7.35 -15.77
N MET A 332 6.54 6.67 -15.77
CA MET A 332 6.77 5.51 -16.64
C MET A 332 5.80 4.37 -16.35
N GLN A 333 5.58 4.02 -15.08
CA GLN A 333 4.64 2.95 -14.68
C GLN A 333 3.19 3.25 -15.06
N ASN A 334 2.77 4.51 -15.04
CA ASN A 334 1.41 4.93 -15.39
C ASN A 334 1.19 5.16 -16.90
N HIS A 335 2.25 5.13 -17.70
CA HIS A 335 2.15 5.33 -19.14
C HIS A 335 1.46 4.13 -19.82
N SER A 336 0.60 4.39 -20.82
CA SER A 336 -0.17 3.35 -21.52
C SER A 336 0.67 2.25 -22.19
N ALA A 337 1.93 2.55 -22.52
CA ALA A 337 2.89 1.60 -23.10
C ALA A 337 3.68 0.79 -22.06
N ALA A 338 3.41 0.95 -20.76
CA ALA A 338 4.16 0.29 -19.69
C ALA A 338 3.77 -1.17 -19.47
N TRP A 339 2.61 -1.61 -19.98
CA TRP A 339 2.02 -2.90 -19.65
C TRP A 339 2.97 -4.12 -19.75
N PRO A 340 3.90 -4.26 -20.74
CA PRO A 340 4.79 -5.42 -20.80
C PRO A 340 5.94 -5.37 -19.79
N PHE A 341 6.21 -4.19 -19.23
CA PHE A 341 7.35 -3.91 -18.38
C PHE A 341 6.95 -3.79 -16.90
N THR A 342 5.67 -3.95 -16.59
CA THR A 342 5.16 -3.74 -15.23
C THR A 342 5.66 -4.78 -14.23
N GLN A 343 5.99 -5.99 -14.68
CA GLN A 343 6.43 -7.12 -13.87
C GLN A 343 7.50 -7.92 -14.63
N PRO A 344 8.31 -8.74 -13.94
CA PRO A 344 9.25 -9.65 -14.60
C PRO A 344 8.52 -10.61 -15.55
N VAL A 345 9.18 -11.00 -16.64
CA VAL A 345 8.63 -11.99 -17.60
C VAL A 345 8.46 -13.33 -16.89
N ASN A 346 7.26 -13.91 -16.94
CA ASN A 346 7.01 -15.19 -16.28
C ASN A 346 7.72 -16.35 -17.01
N LYS A 347 8.63 -17.03 -16.31
CA LYS A 347 9.38 -18.18 -16.86
C LYS A 347 8.47 -19.34 -17.29
N ASP A 348 7.33 -19.52 -16.63
CA ASP A 348 6.39 -20.59 -16.95
C ASP A 348 5.57 -20.30 -18.22
N GLU A 349 5.44 -19.01 -18.59
CA GLU A 349 4.72 -18.58 -19.80
C GLU A 349 5.66 -18.43 -21.00
N VAL A 350 6.91 -17.99 -20.76
CA VAL A 350 7.92 -17.76 -21.78
C VAL A 350 9.18 -18.55 -21.44
N LEU A 351 9.18 -19.83 -21.84
CA LEU A 351 10.13 -20.85 -21.38
C LEU A 351 11.59 -20.53 -21.71
N ASP A 352 11.87 -19.95 -22.88
CA ASP A 352 13.21 -19.66 -23.40
C ASP A 352 13.69 -18.23 -23.09
N TYR A 353 12.86 -17.40 -22.45
CA TYR A 353 13.19 -15.99 -22.22
C TYR A 353 14.52 -15.80 -21.47
N TYR A 354 14.70 -16.52 -20.37
CA TYR A 354 15.90 -16.43 -19.52
C TYR A 354 17.12 -17.17 -20.10
N ASP A 355 16.92 -17.97 -21.15
CA ASP A 355 18.01 -18.54 -21.93
C ASP A 355 18.59 -17.51 -22.91
N VAL A 356 17.75 -16.58 -23.39
CA VAL A 356 18.14 -15.51 -24.32
C VAL A 356 18.58 -14.23 -23.58
N ILE A 357 17.82 -13.82 -22.56
CA ILE A 357 18.04 -12.60 -21.78
C ILE A 357 18.74 -12.93 -20.47
N LYS A 358 19.96 -12.40 -20.29
CA LYS A 358 20.84 -12.71 -19.15
C LYS A 358 20.70 -11.77 -17.97
N GLU A 359 20.36 -10.51 -18.23
CA GLU A 359 20.16 -9.48 -17.21
C GLU A 359 18.73 -8.94 -17.33
N PRO A 360 17.71 -9.67 -16.85
CA PRO A 360 16.32 -9.23 -16.93
C PRO A 360 16.12 -7.96 -16.10
N MET A 361 15.25 -7.07 -16.59
CA MET A 361 14.87 -5.83 -15.92
C MET A 361 13.42 -5.48 -16.24
N ASP A 362 12.72 -4.91 -15.26
CA ASP A 362 11.33 -4.48 -15.34
C ASP A 362 11.06 -3.35 -14.33
N LEU A 363 9.94 -2.64 -14.48
CA LEU A 363 9.60 -1.47 -13.66
C LEU A 363 9.36 -1.79 -12.19
N SER A 364 8.95 -3.01 -11.82
CA SER A 364 8.80 -3.39 -10.41
C SER A 364 10.14 -3.72 -9.77
N THR A 365 11.06 -4.34 -10.51
CA THR A 365 12.46 -4.50 -10.07
C THR A 365 13.14 -3.13 -9.90
N MET A 366 12.90 -2.18 -10.81
CA MET A 366 13.40 -0.82 -10.66
C MET A 366 12.80 -0.09 -9.43
N GLU A 367 11.51 -0.30 -9.14
CA GLU A 367 10.87 0.22 -7.92
C GLU A 367 11.56 -0.31 -6.65
N GLU A 368 11.81 -1.62 -6.57
CA GLU A 368 12.52 -2.20 -5.43
C GLU A 368 13.97 -1.69 -5.29
N LYS A 369 14.68 -1.51 -6.41
CA LYS A 369 16.04 -0.96 -6.41
C LYS A 369 16.04 0.49 -5.93
N HIS A 370 15.03 1.26 -6.33
CA HIS A 370 14.88 2.64 -5.91
C HIS A 370 14.60 2.75 -4.40
N GLU A 371 13.68 1.95 -3.85
CA GLU A 371 13.38 1.92 -2.40
C GLU A 371 14.60 1.56 -1.53
N LYS A 372 15.58 0.85 -2.11
CA LYS A 372 16.84 0.44 -1.45
C LYS A 372 18.00 1.40 -1.72
N ASP A 373 17.73 2.61 -2.24
CA ASP A 373 18.73 3.63 -2.58
C ASP A 373 19.82 3.14 -3.57
N MET A 374 19.48 2.21 -4.47
CA MET A 374 20.44 1.64 -5.44
C MET A 374 20.66 2.51 -6.70
N TYR A 375 20.07 3.71 -6.75
CA TYR A 375 20.26 4.69 -7.82
C TYR A 375 20.88 5.99 -7.30
N PRO A 376 22.19 5.99 -6.99
CA PRO A 376 22.86 7.19 -6.49
C PRO A 376 22.90 8.31 -7.55
N THR A 377 22.90 7.96 -8.84
CA THR A 377 22.85 8.91 -9.95
C THR A 377 21.68 8.63 -10.90
N PRO A 378 21.17 9.63 -11.64
CA PRO A 378 20.15 9.42 -12.67
C PRO A 378 20.62 8.45 -13.77
N GLN A 379 21.92 8.41 -14.05
CA GLN A 379 22.52 7.50 -15.02
C GLN A 379 22.36 6.04 -14.62
N ASP A 380 22.40 5.71 -13.32
CA ASP A 380 22.18 4.34 -12.84
C ASP A 380 20.73 3.89 -13.11
N PHE A 381 19.76 4.80 -12.93
CA PHE A 381 18.36 4.55 -13.25
C PHE A 381 18.14 4.39 -14.76
N ILE A 382 18.71 5.32 -15.55
CA ILE A 382 18.63 5.30 -17.01
C ILE A 382 19.22 3.99 -17.57
N LYS A 383 20.35 3.52 -17.02
CA LYS A 383 20.98 2.28 -17.45
C LYS A 383 20.03 1.08 -17.33
N ASP A 384 19.31 0.96 -16.21
CA ASP A 384 18.34 -0.11 -16.02
C ASP A 384 17.11 0.06 -16.93
N ALA A 385 16.61 1.30 -17.10
CA ALA A 385 15.50 1.56 -18.00
C ALA A 385 15.84 1.21 -19.46
N VAL A 386 17.03 1.59 -19.92
CA VAL A 386 17.53 1.26 -21.26
C VAL A 386 17.75 -0.24 -21.40
N LEU A 387 18.34 -0.90 -20.39
CA LEU A 387 18.48 -2.36 -20.37
C LEU A 387 17.12 -3.07 -20.53
N MET A 388 16.09 -2.59 -19.84
CA MET A 388 14.72 -3.11 -19.97
C MET A 388 14.19 -2.99 -21.40
N PHE A 389 14.40 -1.84 -22.06
CA PHE A 389 13.98 -1.64 -23.46
C PHE A 389 14.79 -2.48 -24.45
N ASP A 390 16.10 -2.57 -24.25
CA ASP A 390 17.00 -3.34 -25.10
C ASP A 390 16.76 -4.83 -24.99
N ASN A 391 16.50 -5.35 -23.78
CA ASN A 391 16.08 -6.74 -23.57
C ASN A 391 14.79 -7.04 -24.34
N CYS A 392 13.83 -6.12 -24.32
CA CYS A 392 12.58 -6.27 -25.05
C CYS A 392 12.82 -6.33 -26.57
N ARG A 393 13.63 -5.43 -27.13
CA ARG A 393 13.99 -5.43 -28.56
C ARG A 393 14.86 -6.62 -28.97
N ARG A 394 15.72 -7.10 -28.07
CA ARG A 394 16.57 -8.28 -28.31
C ARG A 394 15.75 -9.55 -28.41
N TYR A 395 14.72 -9.67 -27.57
CA TYR A 395 13.87 -10.86 -27.53
C TYR A 395 12.75 -10.81 -28.57
N ASN A 396 12.18 -9.63 -28.84
CA ASN A 396 11.00 -9.46 -29.68
C ASN A 396 11.31 -8.79 -31.01
N ASN A 397 10.73 -9.29 -32.11
CA ASN A 397 10.81 -8.64 -33.42
C ASN A 397 10.21 -7.22 -33.39
N GLU A 398 10.76 -6.31 -34.20
CA GLU A 398 10.37 -4.88 -34.23
C GLU A 398 8.89 -4.64 -34.56
N THR A 399 8.26 -5.55 -35.30
CA THR A 399 6.85 -5.44 -35.69
C THR A 399 5.88 -5.77 -34.56
N THR A 400 6.37 -6.41 -33.49
CA THR A 400 5.55 -6.87 -32.36
C THR A 400 5.00 -5.69 -31.54
N PRO A 401 3.85 -5.89 -30.87
CA PRO A 401 3.33 -4.91 -29.91
C PRO A 401 4.34 -4.57 -28.80
N TYR A 402 5.14 -5.55 -28.37
CA TYR A 402 6.16 -5.40 -27.33
C TYR A 402 7.26 -4.41 -27.72
N ALA A 403 7.89 -4.61 -28.88
CA ALA A 403 8.93 -3.70 -29.38
C ALA A 403 8.39 -2.29 -29.62
N LYS A 404 7.17 -2.17 -30.15
CA LYS A 404 6.48 -0.86 -30.29
C LYS A 404 6.22 -0.20 -28.94
N SER A 405 5.89 -0.99 -27.91
CA SER A 405 5.68 -0.49 -26.54
C SER A 405 6.99 0.02 -25.95
N ALA A 406 8.10 -0.72 -26.13
CA ALA A 406 9.43 -0.31 -25.68
C ALA A 406 9.80 1.06 -26.26
N ASN A 407 9.70 1.21 -27.58
CA ASN A 407 10.06 2.47 -28.26
C ASN A 407 9.18 3.66 -27.81
N ARG A 408 7.90 3.42 -27.53
CA ARG A 408 7.00 4.48 -27.03
C ARG A 408 7.34 4.89 -25.60
N LEU A 409 7.59 3.92 -24.73
CA LEU A 409 7.89 4.20 -23.33
C LEU A 409 9.28 4.82 -23.15
N GLU A 410 10.27 4.36 -23.92
CA GLU A 410 11.62 4.94 -23.95
C GLU A 410 11.59 6.40 -24.41
N LYS A 411 10.87 6.69 -25.51
CA LYS A 411 10.68 8.07 -25.97
C LYS A 411 10.02 8.94 -24.90
N PHE A 412 9.01 8.41 -24.21
CA PHE A 412 8.35 9.11 -23.12
C PHE A 412 9.31 9.38 -21.94
N MET A 413 10.13 8.40 -21.56
CA MET A 413 11.15 8.57 -20.52
C MET A 413 12.12 9.70 -20.88
N TRP A 414 12.65 9.71 -22.11
CA TRP A 414 13.56 10.77 -22.55
C TRP A 414 12.90 12.14 -22.58
N GLN A 415 11.62 12.23 -22.97
CA GLN A 415 10.84 13.47 -22.86
C GLN A 415 10.75 13.95 -21.41
N GLN A 416 10.46 13.07 -20.45
CA GLN A 416 10.43 13.44 -19.04
C GLN A 416 11.79 13.90 -18.53
N ILE A 417 12.87 13.19 -18.88
CA ILE A 417 14.24 13.58 -18.52
C ILE A 417 14.59 14.97 -19.07
N SER A 418 14.22 15.26 -20.33
CA SER A 418 14.48 16.56 -20.96
C SER A 418 13.77 17.74 -20.27
N ASN A 419 12.61 17.47 -19.65
CA ASN A 419 11.83 18.47 -18.92
C ASN A 419 12.40 18.79 -17.53
N ILE A 420 13.36 18.00 -17.05
CA ILE A 420 14.04 18.21 -15.78
C ILE A 420 15.31 19.02 -16.08
N PRO A 421 15.38 20.31 -15.71
CA PRO A 421 16.49 21.19 -16.10
C PRO A 421 17.86 20.62 -15.75
N GLU A 422 17.99 20.01 -14.57
CA GLU A 422 19.22 19.42 -14.05
C GLU A 422 19.69 18.20 -14.87
N TRP A 423 18.78 17.51 -15.57
CA TRP A 423 19.06 16.27 -16.31
C TRP A 423 18.89 16.42 -17.82
N SER A 424 18.50 17.60 -18.29
CA SER A 424 18.30 17.89 -19.72
C SER A 424 19.47 17.44 -20.60
N HIS A 425 20.70 17.68 -20.15
CA HIS A 425 21.93 17.24 -20.81
C HIS A 425 22.05 15.71 -20.99
N LEU A 426 21.38 14.92 -20.13
CA LEU A 426 21.37 13.45 -20.25
C LEU A 426 20.48 12.96 -21.40
N SER A 427 19.56 13.79 -21.86
CA SER A 427 18.70 13.50 -23.01
C SER A 427 19.31 13.91 -24.35
N GLU A 428 20.47 14.59 -24.34
CA GLU A 428 21.15 15.02 -25.56
C GLU A 428 21.68 13.79 -26.34
N GLY A 429 21.05 13.48 -27.47
CA GLY A 429 21.44 12.37 -28.34
C GLY A 429 20.50 11.15 -28.34
N HIS A 430 19.34 11.25 -27.68
CA HIS A 430 18.35 10.17 -27.56
C HIS A 430 16.95 10.53 -28.07
#